data_AF-A0AAV2SLP7-F1
#
_entry.id   AF-A0AAV2SLP7-F1
#
_cell.length_a   1.000
_cell.length_b   1.000
_cell.length_c   1.000
_cell.angle_alpha   90.00
_cell.angle_beta   90.00
_cell.angle_gamma   90.00
#
_symmetry.space_group_name_H-M   'P 1'
#
loop_
_entity.id
_entity.type
_entity.pdbx_description
1 polymer ?
#
loop_
_entity_poly.entity_id
_entity_poly.type
_entity_poly.pdbx_seq_one_letter_code
_entity_poly.pdbx_strand_id
1 'polypeptide(L)'
;GRGRKFKSHVDMNNEGKIKIPILNMPKDSCTPFLQFGRKFSVKIGQRNEIQTEIDELDDGIIQCYTDGSHIDRKTGAGIFFKPNQILEVENQTISLGRLATVYQAEVIAISNAADIMNKAGITNQTIVILSDSQAALKALAKPLVKQMLVGNCINNLNILSQNNLVKLMWVPGHSDIDGNEEADILAKTGAHSLCEIPEPAVPVSYRRCRLEVRYWIVKEHCKVWNQSDTCLHTKGILRNADKIPAKAY
;
A
#
# COMPACT_ATOMS: atom_id res chain seq x y z
N GLY A 1 7.14 52.28 5.09
CA GLY A 1 7.37 50.88 4.70
C GLY A 1 7.31 50.00 5.92
N ARG A 2 6.35 49.06 5.99
CA ARG A 2 6.40 47.96 6.96
C ARG A 2 6.85 46.73 6.20
N GLY A 3 8.10 46.33 6.38
CA GLY A 3 8.64 45.11 5.79
C GLY A 3 7.76 43.94 6.18
N ARG A 4 7.22 43.21 5.20
CA ARG A 4 6.55 41.92 5.46
C ARG A 4 7.55 41.06 6.23
N LYS A 5 7.25 40.76 7.49
CA LYS A 5 8.01 39.79 8.28
C LYS A 5 7.85 38.45 7.58
N PHE A 6 8.91 37.94 6.95
CA PHE A 6 8.89 36.61 6.35
C PHE A 6 8.70 35.60 7.49
N LYS A 7 7.72 34.69 7.34
CA LYS A 7 7.54 33.58 8.27
C LYS A 7 8.79 32.70 8.22
N SER A 8 9.28 32.26 9.37
CA SER A 8 10.38 31.29 9.41
C SER A 8 9.90 29.92 8.93
N HIS A 9 10.82 29.05 8.52
CA HIS A 9 10.48 27.67 8.16
C HIS A 9 9.86 26.90 9.34
N VAL A 10 10.21 27.26 10.58
CA VAL A 10 9.65 26.67 11.80
C VAL A 10 8.18 27.08 11.97
N ASP A 11 7.87 28.36 11.77
CA ASP A 11 6.50 28.87 11.84
C ASP A 11 5.61 28.22 10.77
N MET A 12 6.14 28.10 9.55
CA MET A 12 5.46 27.42 8.45
C MET A 12 5.21 25.94 8.74
N ASN A 13 6.18 25.25 9.34
CA ASN A 13 6.05 23.85 9.73
C ASN A 13 5.00 23.66 10.83
N ASN A 14 4.98 24.53 11.84
CA ASN A 14 4.02 24.48 12.94
C ASN A 14 2.59 24.76 12.45
N GLU A 15 2.43 25.76 11.58
CA GLU A 15 1.15 26.06 10.94
C GLU A 15 0.68 24.88 10.06
N GLY A 16 1.57 24.30 9.27
CA GLY A 16 1.28 23.12 8.46
C GLY A 16 0.82 21.92 9.30
N LYS A 17 1.44 21.66 10.45
CA LYS A 17 1.03 20.58 11.37
C LYS A 17 -0.37 20.78 11.97
N ILE A 18 -0.77 22.03 12.22
CA ILE A 18 -2.12 22.35 12.72
C ILE A 18 -3.14 22.22 11.58
N LYS A 19 -2.80 22.71 10.38
CA LYS A 19 -3.71 22.76 9.23
C LYS A 19 -3.84 21.41 8.50
N ILE A 20 -2.89 20.49 8.69
CA ILE A 20 -2.84 19.19 8.04
C ILE A 20 -2.73 18.09 9.12
N PRO A 21 -3.86 17.66 9.72
CA PRO A 21 -3.87 16.75 10.88
C PRO A 21 -3.12 15.43 10.64
N ILE A 22 -3.10 14.95 9.39
CA ILE A 22 -2.42 13.71 9.00
C ILE A 22 -0.92 13.73 9.34
N LEU A 23 -0.31 14.91 9.46
CA LEU A 23 1.11 15.04 9.77
C LEU A 23 1.43 14.61 11.21
N ASN A 24 0.47 14.67 12.13
CA ASN A 24 0.65 14.25 13.54
C ASN A 24 0.29 12.77 13.79
N MET A 25 -0.25 12.07 12.79
CA MET A 25 -0.58 10.65 12.89
C MET A 25 0.68 9.76 12.82
N PRO A 26 0.63 8.50 13.32
CA PRO A 26 1.71 7.53 13.16
C PRO A 26 2.15 7.39 11.70
N LYS A 27 3.45 7.18 11.48
CA LYS A 27 4.07 7.13 10.14
C LYS A 27 4.62 5.75 9.86
N ASP A 28 4.45 5.30 8.62
CA ASP A 28 5.02 4.02 8.17
C ASP A 28 6.54 4.09 7.94
N SER A 29 7.10 5.30 7.78
CA SER A 29 8.55 5.46 7.63
C SER A 29 9.29 5.05 8.90
N CYS A 30 10.31 4.21 8.77
CA CYS A 30 11.23 3.87 9.85
C CYS A 30 12.66 4.32 9.53
N THR A 31 13.54 4.24 10.55
CA THR A 31 14.99 4.36 10.33
C THR A 31 15.43 3.24 9.38
N PRO A 32 16.04 3.57 8.23
CA PRO A 32 16.40 2.55 7.25
C PRO A 32 17.36 1.51 7.83
N PHE A 33 17.10 0.24 7.54
CA PHE A 33 17.96 -0.86 7.96
C PHE A 33 18.12 -1.89 6.84
N LEU A 34 19.21 -2.65 6.91
CA LEU A 34 19.52 -3.71 5.95
C LEU A 34 19.03 -5.05 6.48
N GLN A 35 18.23 -5.74 5.67
CA GLN A 35 17.77 -7.09 5.95
C GLN A 35 18.37 -8.04 4.91
N PHE A 36 19.35 -8.84 5.31
CA PHE A 36 20.02 -9.80 4.41
C PHE A 36 19.51 -11.24 4.57
N GLY A 37 19.01 -11.62 5.76
CA GLY A 37 18.52 -12.97 6.06
C GLY A 37 17.09 -13.25 5.59
N ARG A 38 16.81 -13.10 4.29
CA ARG A 38 15.52 -13.54 3.72
C ARG A 38 15.56 -15.04 3.49
N LYS A 39 14.51 -15.73 3.96
CA LYS A 39 14.34 -17.18 3.81
C LYS A 39 13.32 -17.57 2.75
N PHE A 40 12.69 -16.58 2.12
CA PHE A 40 11.76 -16.74 0.99
C PHE A 40 12.40 -16.21 -0.30
N SER A 41 11.85 -16.62 -1.44
CA SER A 41 12.24 -16.13 -2.76
C SER A 41 11.16 -15.24 -3.37
N VAL A 42 11.55 -14.34 -4.27
CA VAL A 42 10.63 -13.46 -5.02
C VAL A 42 10.91 -13.63 -6.50
N LYS A 43 9.86 -13.91 -7.28
CA LYS A 43 9.93 -14.03 -8.73
C LYS A 43 9.03 -13.00 -9.40
N ILE A 44 9.63 -12.19 -10.28
CA ILE A 44 8.93 -11.23 -11.14
C ILE A 44 9.38 -11.54 -12.57
N GLY A 45 8.47 -12.12 -13.37
CA GLY A 45 8.76 -12.59 -14.73
C GLY A 45 7.91 -11.89 -15.78
N GLN A 46 8.01 -12.34 -17.04
CA GLN A 46 7.12 -11.89 -18.10
C GLN A 46 5.75 -12.58 -18.00
N ARG A 47 4.71 -11.91 -18.52
CA ARG A 47 3.30 -12.37 -18.43
C ARG A 47 3.13 -13.83 -18.87
N ASN A 48 3.63 -14.19 -20.04
CA ASN A 48 3.42 -15.52 -20.62
C ASN A 48 4.14 -16.61 -19.81
N GLU A 49 5.38 -16.36 -19.39
CA GLU A 49 6.19 -17.29 -18.60
C GLU A 49 5.53 -17.59 -17.25
N ILE A 50 5.03 -16.54 -16.60
CA ILE A 50 4.37 -16.64 -15.31
C ILE A 50 3.05 -17.38 -15.41
N GLN A 51 2.24 -17.12 -16.46
CA GLN A 51 0.98 -17.83 -16.64
C GLN A 51 1.20 -19.34 -16.74
N THR A 52 2.13 -19.76 -17.60
CA THR A 52 2.49 -21.18 -17.73
C THR A 52 2.95 -21.78 -16.40
N GLU A 53 3.79 -21.07 -15.63
CA GLU A 53 4.22 -21.56 -14.33
C GLU A 53 3.08 -21.70 -13.30
N ILE A 54 2.06 -20.83 -13.36
CA ILE A 54 0.88 -20.90 -12.47
C ILE A 54 0.01 -22.08 -12.85
N ASP A 55 -0.22 -22.28 -14.16
CA ASP A 55 -1.02 -23.38 -14.68
C ASP A 55 -0.37 -24.76 -14.39
N GLU A 56 0.96 -24.79 -14.25
CA GLU A 56 1.75 -25.98 -13.90
C GLU A 56 1.90 -26.21 -12.38
N LEU A 57 1.39 -25.32 -11.51
CA LEU A 57 1.45 -25.53 -10.06
C LEU A 57 0.57 -26.72 -9.65
N ASP A 58 1.17 -27.68 -8.95
CA ASP A 58 0.47 -28.86 -8.47
C ASP A 58 -0.52 -28.57 -7.32
N ASP A 59 -1.45 -29.50 -7.09
CA ASP A 59 -2.48 -29.43 -6.04
C ASP A 59 -1.94 -29.66 -4.62
N GLY A 60 -0.71 -30.15 -4.48
CA GLY A 60 0.03 -30.28 -3.22
C GLY A 60 0.75 -28.99 -2.79
N ILE A 61 0.77 -27.96 -3.64
CA ILE A 61 1.28 -26.63 -3.30
C ILE A 61 0.16 -25.78 -2.71
N ILE A 62 0.44 -25.13 -1.58
CA ILE A 62 -0.45 -24.13 -1.02
C ILE A 62 -0.34 -22.86 -1.86
N GLN A 63 -1.42 -22.50 -2.55
CA GLN A 63 -1.51 -21.30 -3.37
C GLN A 63 -2.39 -20.25 -2.68
N CYS A 64 -1.86 -19.03 -2.52
CA CYS A 64 -2.57 -17.91 -1.93
C CYS A 64 -2.46 -16.70 -2.84
N TYR A 65 -3.57 -16.07 -3.19
CA TYR A 65 -3.64 -14.86 -3.99
C TYR A 65 -3.94 -13.67 -3.09
N THR A 66 -3.33 -12.52 -3.39
CA THR A 66 -3.43 -11.31 -2.58
C THR A 66 -3.58 -10.09 -3.48
N ASP A 67 -4.43 -9.15 -3.06
CA ASP A 67 -4.67 -7.92 -3.79
C ASP A 67 -4.97 -6.74 -2.84
N GLY A 68 -4.75 -5.52 -3.33
CA GLY A 68 -5.07 -4.27 -2.66
C GLY A 68 -5.93 -3.35 -3.53
N SER A 69 -7.09 -2.93 -3.02
CA SER A 69 -8.00 -2.06 -3.76
C SER A 69 -8.17 -0.70 -3.10
N HIS A 70 -8.41 0.33 -3.92
CA HIS A 70 -8.80 1.66 -3.45
C HIS A 70 -9.99 2.19 -4.26
N ILE A 71 -11.13 2.31 -3.59
CA ILE A 71 -12.41 2.74 -4.20
C ILE A 71 -13.03 3.79 -3.29
N ASP A 72 -13.54 4.87 -3.88
CA ASP A 72 -14.27 5.93 -3.17
C ASP A 72 -13.57 6.45 -1.90
N ARG A 73 -12.24 6.60 -1.97
CA ARG A 73 -11.36 7.06 -0.87
C ARG A 73 -11.27 6.10 0.31
N LYS A 74 -11.65 4.84 0.12
CA LYS A 74 -11.45 3.76 1.07
C LYS A 74 -10.54 2.73 0.45
N THR A 75 -9.77 2.05 1.30
CA THR A 75 -8.79 1.06 0.88
C THR A 75 -9.12 -0.26 1.54
N GLY A 76 -9.00 -1.35 0.80
CA GLY A 76 -9.16 -2.70 1.29
C GLY A 76 -8.04 -3.61 0.80
N ALA A 77 -7.86 -4.72 1.50
CA ALA A 77 -6.97 -5.81 1.13
C ALA A 77 -7.75 -7.12 1.08
N GLY A 78 -7.45 -7.96 0.09
CA GLY A 78 -8.09 -9.24 -0.14
C GLY A 78 -7.07 -10.37 -0.11
N ILE A 79 -7.46 -11.51 0.46
CA ILE A 79 -6.64 -12.72 0.51
C ILE A 79 -7.52 -13.90 0.15
N PHE A 80 -7.22 -14.54 -0.98
CA PHE A 80 -7.89 -15.74 -1.45
C PHE A 80 -6.95 -16.94 -1.29
N PHE A 81 -7.36 -17.94 -0.52
CA PHE A 81 -6.64 -19.21 -0.42
C PHE A 81 -7.26 -20.19 -1.40
N LYS A 82 -6.48 -20.68 -2.37
CA LYS A 82 -6.97 -21.67 -3.32
C LYS A 82 -7.30 -22.95 -2.54
N PRO A 83 -8.54 -23.50 -2.66
CA PRO A 83 -8.92 -24.71 -1.95
C PRO A 83 -7.92 -25.84 -2.18
N ASN A 84 -7.45 -26.46 -1.10
CA ASN A 84 -6.58 -27.63 -1.13
C ASN A 84 -6.83 -28.50 0.12
N GLN A 85 -6.22 -29.69 0.16
CA GLN A 85 -6.42 -30.65 1.26
C GLN A 85 -5.54 -30.37 2.51
N ILE A 86 -4.65 -29.38 2.44
CA ILE A 86 -3.57 -29.15 3.42
C ILE A 86 -3.90 -27.99 4.35
N LEU A 87 -4.52 -26.94 3.81
CA LEU A 87 -4.81 -25.69 4.49
C LEU A 87 -6.30 -25.39 4.39
N GLU A 88 -7.00 -25.54 5.51
CA GLU A 88 -8.40 -25.17 5.66
C GLU A 88 -8.48 -23.84 6.43
N VAL A 89 -8.44 -22.73 5.69
CA VAL A 89 -8.60 -21.38 6.24
C VAL A 89 -9.56 -20.57 5.38
N GLU A 90 -10.30 -19.67 6.01
CA GLU A 90 -11.22 -18.79 5.31
C GLU A 90 -10.47 -17.69 4.54
N ASN A 91 -11.04 -17.32 3.39
CA ASN A 91 -10.64 -16.13 2.66
C ASN A 91 -10.79 -14.88 3.53
N GLN A 92 -9.92 -13.89 3.32
CA GLN A 92 -9.92 -12.68 4.15
C GLN A 92 -10.28 -11.45 3.36
N THR A 93 -11.08 -10.61 4.00
CA THR A 93 -11.44 -9.27 3.55
C THR A 93 -11.07 -8.29 4.65
N ILE A 94 -10.22 -7.32 4.34
CA ILE A 94 -9.66 -6.40 5.34
C ILE A 94 -9.94 -4.96 4.92
N SER A 95 -10.65 -4.21 5.76
CA SER A 95 -10.84 -2.77 5.58
C SER A 95 -9.67 -2.00 6.20
N LEU A 96 -9.03 -1.11 5.43
CA LEU A 96 -7.87 -0.32 5.85
C LEU A 96 -8.18 1.18 5.97
N GLY A 97 -9.47 1.51 5.95
CA GLY A 97 -9.94 2.88 6.07
C GLY A 97 -9.54 3.76 4.88
N ARG A 98 -9.44 5.06 5.11
CA ARG A 98 -9.34 6.12 4.11
C ARG A 98 -7.93 6.66 3.91
N LEU A 99 -7.04 6.35 4.85
CA LEU A 99 -5.69 6.91 4.88
C LEU A 99 -4.62 5.96 4.35
N ALA A 100 -4.93 4.67 4.30
CA ALA A 100 -4.11 3.68 3.62
C ALA A 100 -3.99 3.99 2.12
N THR A 101 -2.93 3.46 1.52
CA THR A 101 -2.72 3.49 0.07
C THR A 101 -2.83 2.07 -0.49
N VAL A 102 -3.16 1.92 -1.78
CA VAL A 102 -3.14 0.60 -2.46
C VAL A 102 -1.86 -0.16 -2.14
N TYR A 103 -0.69 0.47 -2.31
CA TYR A 103 0.60 -0.15 -1.98
C TYR A 103 0.70 -0.70 -0.54
N GLN A 104 0.11 -0.02 0.45
CA GLN A 104 0.08 -0.53 1.82
C GLN A 104 -0.88 -1.70 1.96
N ALA A 105 -2.01 -1.68 1.25
CA ALA A 105 -2.95 -2.79 1.20
C ALA A 105 -2.31 -4.06 0.64
N GLU A 106 -1.57 -3.95 -0.47
CA GLU A 106 -0.80 -5.06 -1.06
C GLU A 106 0.17 -5.71 -0.07
N VAL A 107 0.97 -4.88 0.61
CA VAL A 107 1.95 -5.37 1.59
C VAL A 107 1.25 -6.01 2.79
N ILE A 108 0.10 -5.46 3.21
CA ILE A 108 -0.69 -6.00 4.31
C ILE A 108 -1.35 -7.32 3.93
N ALA A 109 -1.88 -7.46 2.71
CA ALA A 109 -2.46 -8.70 2.21
C ALA A 109 -1.43 -9.84 2.28
N ILE A 110 -0.23 -9.62 1.74
CA ILE A 110 0.89 -10.60 1.80
C ILE A 110 1.29 -10.88 3.26
N SER A 111 1.42 -9.84 4.09
CA SER A 111 1.82 -9.99 5.49
C SER A 111 0.82 -10.80 6.32
N ASN A 112 -0.48 -10.59 6.09
CA ASN A 112 -1.56 -11.30 6.78
C ASN A 112 -1.71 -12.72 6.24
N ALA A 113 -1.55 -12.96 4.94
CA ALA A 113 -1.53 -14.31 4.38
C ALA A 113 -0.45 -15.17 5.07
N ALA A 114 0.76 -14.60 5.22
CA ALA A 114 1.84 -15.26 5.93
C ALA A 114 1.54 -15.48 7.43
N ASP A 115 0.95 -14.49 8.11
CA ASP A 115 0.57 -14.59 9.51
C ASP A 115 -0.51 -15.67 9.76
N ILE A 116 -1.50 -15.76 8.89
CA ILE A 116 -2.56 -16.77 8.95
C ILE A 116 -1.96 -18.16 8.79
N MET A 117 -1.09 -18.38 7.80
CA MET A 117 -0.43 -19.67 7.61
C MET A 117 0.51 -20.03 8.77
N ASN A 118 1.18 -19.03 9.39
CA ASN A 118 1.95 -19.24 10.61
C ASN A 118 1.06 -19.69 11.77
N LYS A 119 -0.08 -19.02 11.98
CA LYS A 119 -1.04 -19.34 13.05
C LYS A 119 -1.73 -20.69 12.84
N ALA A 120 -1.95 -21.08 11.58
CA ALA A 120 -2.43 -22.41 11.21
C ALA A 120 -1.37 -23.51 11.44
N GLY A 121 -0.12 -23.17 11.76
CA GLY A 121 0.91 -24.14 12.08
C GLY A 121 1.42 -24.93 10.88
N ILE A 122 1.32 -24.37 9.67
CA ILE A 122 1.75 -25.03 8.44
C ILE A 122 3.26 -25.28 8.47
N THR A 123 3.65 -26.54 8.21
CA THR A 123 5.06 -26.98 8.18
C THR A 123 5.29 -28.01 7.09
N ASN A 124 6.53 -28.08 6.60
CA ASN A 124 6.99 -28.99 5.55
C ASN A 124 6.21 -28.87 4.23
N GLN A 125 5.71 -27.67 3.91
CA GLN A 125 4.97 -27.40 2.69
C GLN A 125 5.73 -26.49 1.73
N THR A 126 5.33 -26.55 0.45
CA THR A 126 5.65 -25.52 -0.53
C THR A 126 4.48 -24.54 -0.60
N ILE A 127 4.79 -23.26 -0.45
CA ILE A 127 3.81 -22.17 -0.39
C ILE A 127 4.15 -21.15 -1.47
N VAL A 128 3.17 -20.84 -2.30
CA VAL A 128 3.26 -19.80 -3.32
C VAL A 128 2.24 -18.71 -3.01
N ILE A 129 2.74 -17.51 -2.71
CA ILE A 129 1.90 -16.32 -2.55
C ILE A 129 2.00 -15.48 -3.83
N LEU A 130 0.85 -15.26 -4.46
CA LEU A 130 0.69 -14.59 -5.73
C LEU A 130 0.12 -13.18 -5.51
N SER A 131 0.74 -12.18 -6.14
CA SER A 131 0.32 -10.78 -6.05
C SER A 131 0.60 -10.08 -7.37
N ASP A 132 -0.31 -9.24 -7.83
CA ASP A 132 -0.10 -8.46 -9.05
C ASP A 132 0.75 -7.18 -8.82
N SER A 133 1.01 -6.87 -7.56
CA SER A 133 1.78 -5.70 -7.14
C SER A 133 3.28 -5.92 -7.22
N GLN A 134 3.85 -5.67 -8.42
CA GLN A 134 5.30 -5.61 -8.58
C GLN A 134 5.96 -4.63 -7.59
N ALA A 135 5.25 -3.56 -7.19
CA ALA A 135 5.76 -2.59 -6.23
C ALA A 135 5.96 -3.22 -4.85
N ALA A 136 4.99 -4.00 -4.36
CA ALA A 136 5.09 -4.73 -3.10
C ALA A 136 6.20 -5.79 -3.17
N LEU A 137 6.20 -6.61 -4.22
CA LEU A 137 7.21 -7.67 -4.41
C LEU A 137 8.64 -7.11 -4.49
N LYS A 138 8.85 -6.03 -5.26
CA LYS A 138 10.17 -5.35 -5.33
C LYS A 138 10.57 -4.75 -4.00
N ALA A 139 9.64 -4.26 -3.19
CA ALA A 139 9.96 -3.75 -1.86
C ALA A 139 10.38 -4.88 -0.91
N LEU A 140 9.69 -6.02 -0.94
CA LEU A 140 10.01 -7.19 -0.13
C LEU A 140 11.34 -7.83 -0.54
N ALA A 141 11.71 -7.77 -1.82
CA ALA A 141 12.98 -8.29 -2.33
C ALA A 141 14.20 -7.40 -2.03
N LYS A 142 14.01 -6.09 -1.81
CA LYS A 142 15.11 -5.12 -1.64
C LYS A 142 15.82 -5.26 -0.29
N PRO A 143 17.17 -5.31 -0.22
CA PRO A 143 17.90 -5.39 1.04
C PRO A 143 17.60 -4.25 2.03
N LEU A 144 17.45 -3.02 1.52
CA LEU A 144 17.20 -1.84 2.33
C LEU A 144 15.70 -1.63 2.57
N VAL A 145 15.28 -1.74 3.83
CA VAL A 145 13.91 -1.52 4.29
C VAL A 145 13.78 -0.10 4.83
N LYS A 146 12.71 0.62 4.44
CA LYS A 146 12.42 2.00 4.89
C LYS A 146 11.01 2.18 5.46
N GLN A 147 10.20 1.12 5.39
CA GLN A 147 8.80 1.11 5.83
C GLN A 147 8.61 0.03 6.88
N MET A 148 7.90 0.36 7.95
CA MET A 148 7.58 -0.57 9.05
C MET A 148 6.74 -1.74 8.54
N LEU A 149 5.72 -1.47 7.73
CA LEU A 149 4.86 -2.52 7.17
C LEU A 149 5.64 -3.54 6.32
N VAL A 150 6.61 -3.07 5.53
CA VAL A 150 7.50 -3.95 4.74
C VAL A 150 8.39 -4.79 5.65
N GLY A 151 8.95 -4.20 6.71
CA GLY A 151 9.75 -4.93 7.70
C GLY A 151 8.95 -6.03 8.41
N ASN A 152 7.74 -5.71 8.84
CA ASN A 152 6.83 -6.67 9.48
C ASN A 152 6.45 -7.81 8.53
N CYS A 153 6.12 -7.49 7.27
CA CYS A 153 5.82 -8.48 6.25
C CYS A 153 7.00 -9.44 6.00
N ILE A 154 8.22 -8.90 5.88
CA ILE A 154 9.44 -9.72 5.75
C ILE A 154 9.61 -10.64 6.97
N ASN A 155 9.33 -10.15 8.19
CA ASN A 155 9.42 -10.96 9.39
C ASN A 155 8.42 -12.13 9.37
N ASN A 156 7.16 -11.86 9.06
CA ASN A 156 6.12 -12.90 8.97
C ASN A 156 6.46 -13.96 7.92
N LEU A 157 6.94 -13.53 6.74
CA LEU A 157 7.39 -14.43 5.69
C LEU A 157 8.60 -15.25 6.12
N ASN A 158 9.56 -14.64 6.82
CA ASN A 158 10.73 -15.35 7.33
C ASN A 158 10.39 -16.38 8.39
N ILE A 159 9.42 -16.11 9.25
CA ILE A 159 8.89 -17.08 10.23
C ILE A 159 8.23 -18.24 9.47
N LEU A 160 7.37 -17.94 8.49
CA LEU A 160 6.72 -18.97 7.68
C LEU A 160 7.73 -19.86 6.94
N SER A 161 8.81 -19.24 6.44
CA SER A 161 9.88 -19.92 5.72
C SER A 161 10.85 -20.69 6.61
N GLN A 162 10.65 -20.74 7.94
CA GLN A 162 11.53 -21.54 8.82
C GLN A 162 11.39 -23.03 8.54
N ASN A 163 10.15 -23.47 8.29
CA ASN A 163 9.81 -24.89 8.09
C ASN A 163 9.11 -25.13 6.75
N ASN A 164 9.05 -24.14 5.87
CA ASN A 164 8.36 -24.21 4.58
C ASN A 164 9.22 -23.60 3.47
N LEU A 165 9.00 -24.05 2.24
CA LEU A 165 9.51 -23.39 1.06
C LEU A 165 8.53 -22.31 0.62
N VAL A 166 8.87 -21.03 0.85
CA VAL A 166 7.99 -19.90 0.51
C VAL A 166 8.51 -19.16 -0.72
N LYS A 167 7.66 -19.02 -1.73
CA LYS A 167 7.90 -18.24 -2.96
C LYS A 167 6.83 -17.17 -3.11
N LEU A 168 7.26 -15.93 -3.30
CA LEU A 168 6.37 -14.86 -3.78
C LEU A 168 6.46 -14.79 -5.30
N MET A 169 5.33 -14.83 -5.98
CA MET A 169 5.26 -14.75 -7.45
C MET A 169 4.42 -13.56 -7.88
N TRP A 170 4.95 -12.80 -8.84
CA TRP A 170 4.14 -11.81 -9.54
C TRP A 170 3.13 -12.50 -10.44
N VAL A 171 1.90 -11.98 -10.49
CA VAL A 171 0.89 -12.36 -11.47
C VAL A 171 0.41 -11.14 -12.25
N PRO A 172 0.05 -11.27 -13.53
CA PRO A 172 -0.49 -10.14 -14.27
C PRO A 172 -1.90 -9.80 -13.78
N GLY A 173 -2.14 -8.56 -13.36
CA GLY A 173 -3.49 -8.08 -13.03
C GLY A 173 -4.43 -8.08 -14.24
N HIS A 174 -5.72 -8.31 -14.02
CA HIS A 174 -6.78 -8.36 -15.05
C HIS A 174 -6.43 -9.31 -16.21
N SER A 175 -6.17 -10.57 -15.87
CA SER A 175 -5.63 -11.56 -16.81
C SER A 175 -6.41 -12.86 -16.84
N ASP A 176 -7.64 -12.84 -16.34
CA ASP A 176 -8.50 -14.03 -16.24
C ASP A 176 -7.84 -15.16 -15.42
N ILE A 177 -7.03 -14.80 -14.42
CA ILE A 177 -6.52 -15.75 -13.43
C ILE A 177 -7.52 -15.76 -12.28
N ASP A 178 -8.34 -16.81 -12.20
CA ASP A 178 -9.46 -16.91 -11.25
C ASP A 178 -9.06 -16.53 -9.81
N GLY A 179 -7.94 -17.06 -9.30
CA GLY A 179 -7.49 -16.75 -7.94
C GLY A 179 -7.15 -15.27 -7.72
N ASN A 180 -6.63 -14.58 -8.75
CA ASN A 180 -6.33 -13.16 -8.67
C ASN A 180 -7.61 -12.31 -8.73
N GLU A 181 -8.58 -12.69 -9.57
CA GLU A 181 -9.87 -12.00 -9.64
C GLU A 181 -10.66 -12.15 -8.33
N GLU A 182 -10.61 -13.33 -7.68
CA GLU A 182 -11.19 -13.54 -6.35
C GLU A 182 -10.52 -12.66 -5.29
N ALA A 183 -9.18 -12.55 -5.30
CA ALA A 183 -8.46 -11.66 -4.39
C ALA A 183 -8.85 -10.18 -4.60
N ASP A 184 -9.01 -9.73 -5.85
CA ASP A 184 -9.48 -8.38 -6.19
C ASP A 184 -10.92 -8.13 -5.72
N ILE A 185 -11.83 -9.11 -5.89
CA ILE A 185 -13.21 -9.02 -5.36
C ILE A 185 -13.18 -8.85 -3.83
N LEU A 186 -12.35 -9.62 -3.12
CA LEU A 186 -12.20 -9.51 -1.66
C LEU A 186 -11.61 -8.15 -1.26
N ALA A 187 -10.60 -7.66 -1.99
CA ALA A 187 -9.98 -6.36 -1.72
C ALA A 187 -10.97 -5.20 -1.93
N LYS A 188 -11.77 -5.25 -3.01
CA LYS A 188 -12.86 -4.30 -3.28
C LYS A 188 -13.93 -4.36 -2.20
N THR A 189 -14.31 -5.57 -1.77
CA THR A 189 -15.25 -5.76 -0.66
C THR A 189 -14.74 -5.10 0.61
N GLY A 190 -13.45 -5.28 0.94
CA GLY A 190 -12.80 -4.64 2.08
C GLY A 190 -12.79 -3.11 2.00
N ALA A 191 -12.63 -2.56 0.79
CA ALA A 191 -12.70 -1.13 0.56
C ALA A 191 -14.13 -0.60 0.77
N HIS A 192 -15.17 -1.36 0.43
CA HIS A 192 -16.56 -0.97 0.67
C HIS A 192 -17.00 -1.11 2.13
N SER A 193 -16.45 -2.11 2.84
CA SER A 193 -16.73 -2.40 4.24
C SER A 193 -16.39 -1.23 5.19
N LEU A 194 -17.00 -1.27 6.37
CA LEU A 194 -16.66 -0.35 7.46
C LEU A 194 -15.35 -0.80 8.12
N CYS A 195 -14.44 0.15 8.31
CA CYS A 195 -13.25 -0.08 9.10
C CYS A 195 -13.63 -0.04 10.59
N GLU A 196 -13.52 -1.17 11.27
CA GLU A 196 -13.84 -1.31 12.70
C GLU A 196 -12.78 -0.65 13.61
N ILE A 197 -11.57 -0.44 13.07
CA ILE A 197 -10.46 0.18 13.78
C ILE A 197 -10.49 1.70 13.58
N PRO A 198 -10.22 2.52 14.62
CA PRO A 198 -10.08 3.97 14.48
C PRO A 198 -8.99 4.37 13.47
N GLU A 199 -9.19 5.49 12.79
CA GLU A 199 -8.21 6.02 11.84
C GLU A 199 -7.00 6.67 12.55
N PRO A 200 -5.77 6.48 12.03
CA PRO A 200 -5.46 5.67 10.85
C PRO A 200 -5.37 4.19 11.20
N ALA A 201 -6.07 3.33 10.45
CA ALA A 201 -6.03 1.87 10.66
C ALA A 201 -4.62 1.29 10.46
N VAL A 202 -3.83 1.94 9.60
CA VAL A 202 -2.43 1.62 9.33
C VAL A 202 -1.59 2.90 9.38
N PRO A 203 -0.30 2.85 9.76
CA PRO A 203 0.53 4.05 9.79
C PRO A 203 0.53 4.77 8.44
N VAL A 204 0.49 6.11 8.47
CA VAL A 204 0.33 6.91 7.25
C VAL A 204 1.60 6.87 6.42
N SER A 205 1.47 6.58 5.12
CA SER A 205 2.60 6.61 4.20
C SER A 205 3.16 8.02 3.99
N TYR A 206 4.46 8.11 3.74
CA TYR A 206 5.11 9.38 3.37
C TYR A 206 4.47 9.99 2.12
N ARG A 207 4.08 9.16 1.14
CA ARG A 207 3.40 9.60 -0.08
C ARG A 207 2.07 10.28 0.23
N ARG A 208 1.26 9.72 1.14
CA ARG A 208 0.00 10.31 1.57
C ARG A 208 0.21 11.65 2.27
N CYS A 209 1.19 11.74 3.17
CA CYS A 209 1.57 13.00 3.81
C CYS A 209 1.98 14.06 2.78
N ARG A 210 2.82 13.69 1.81
CA ARG A 210 3.26 14.57 0.71
C ARG A 210 2.10 15.06 -0.15
N LEU A 211 1.10 14.23 -0.41
CA LEU A 211 -0.09 14.60 -1.18
C LEU A 211 -0.93 15.64 -0.43
N GLU A 212 -1.20 15.42 0.87
CA GLU A 212 -1.97 16.39 1.67
C GLU A 212 -1.22 17.72 1.84
N VAL A 213 0.11 17.70 2.00
CA VAL A 213 0.94 18.92 2.00
C VAL A 213 0.85 19.66 0.67
N ARG A 214 0.99 18.96 -0.46
CA ARG A 214 0.85 19.58 -1.78
C ARG A 214 -0.54 20.19 -1.97
N TYR A 215 -1.58 19.46 -1.62
CA TYR A 215 -2.96 19.95 -1.71
C TYR A 215 -3.16 21.22 -0.87
N TRP A 216 -2.69 21.22 0.38
CA TRP A 216 -2.76 22.38 1.24
C TRP A 216 -2.00 23.59 0.66
N ILE A 217 -0.75 23.39 0.19
CA ILE A 217 0.05 24.46 -0.42
C ILE A 217 -0.68 25.06 -1.63
N VAL A 218 -1.22 24.22 -2.52
CA VAL A 218 -1.95 24.72 -3.70
C VAL A 218 -3.21 25.47 -3.28
N LYS A 219 -3.96 24.96 -2.31
CA LYS A 219 -5.16 25.63 -1.78
C LYS A 219 -4.83 27.00 -1.19
N GLU A 220 -3.79 27.10 -0.37
CA GLU A 220 -3.37 28.38 0.23
C GLU A 220 -2.81 29.33 -0.84
N HIS A 221 -2.05 28.82 -1.82
CA HIS A 221 -1.59 29.62 -2.96
C HIS A 221 -2.76 30.20 -3.74
N CYS A 222 -3.77 29.40 -4.10
CA CYS A 222 -4.94 29.88 -4.83
C CYS A 222 -5.73 30.94 -4.04
N LYS A 223 -5.87 30.79 -2.71
CA LYS A 223 -6.49 31.82 -1.87
C LYS A 223 -5.73 33.14 -1.94
N VAL A 224 -4.42 33.09 -1.70
CA VAL A 224 -3.55 34.30 -1.72
C VAL A 224 -3.54 34.93 -3.11
N TRP A 225 -3.46 34.10 -4.16
CA TRP A 225 -3.52 34.55 -5.54
C TRP A 225 -4.82 35.29 -5.83
N ASN A 226 -5.97 34.70 -5.51
CA ASN A 226 -7.28 35.31 -5.79
C ASN A 226 -7.53 36.58 -4.97
N GLN A 227 -7.07 36.64 -3.72
CA GLN A 227 -7.24 37.78 -2.83
C GLN A 227 -6.21 38.90 -3.04
N SER A 228 -5.16 38.67 -3.83
CA SER A 228 -4.12 39.68 -4.06
C SER A 228 -4.57 40.75 -5.06
N ASP A 229 -4.53 42.02 -4.65
CA ASP A 229 -4.75 43.17 -5.57
C ASP A 229 -3.55 43.43 -6.49
N THR A 230 -2.43 42.74 -6.26
CA THR A 230 -1.22 42.79 -7.09
C THR A 230 -1.23 41.70 -8.18
N CYS A 231 -0.46 41.90 -9.25
CA CYS A 231 -0.27 40.97 -10.38
C CYS A 231 -1.47 40.81 -11.35
N LEU A 232 -2.28 41.87 -11.53
CA LEU A 232 -3.45 41.89 -12.43
C LEU A 232 -3.13 41.50 -13.88
N HIS A 233 -2.03 41.99 -14.45
CA HIS A 233 -1.61 41.61 -15.80
C HIS A 233 -1.29 40.12 -15.92
N THR A 234 -0.57 39.56 -14.96
CA THR A 234 -0.22 38.13 -14.92
C THR A 234 -1.46 37.26 -14.73
N LYS A 235 -2.43 37.68 -13.90
CA LYS A 235 -3.75 37.04 -13.77
C LYS A 235 -4.53 37.06 -15.08
N GLY A 236 -4.47 38.17 -15.81
CA GLY A 236 -5.11 38.31 -17.12
C GLY A 236 -4.57 37.36 -18.18
N ILE A 237 -3.28 37.00 -18.11
CA ILE A 237 -2.59 36.05 -19.00
C ILE A 237 -2.83 34.60 -18.56
N LEU A 238 -2.78 34.31 -17.25
CA LEU A 238 -2.87 32.96 -16.68
C LEU A 238 -4.30 32.56 -16.26
N ARG A 239 -5.32 32.84 -17.08
CA ARG A 239 -6.76 32.61 -16.77
C ARG A 239 -7.13 31.15 -16.39
N ASN A 240 -6.22 30.19 -16.57
CA ASN A 240 -6.42 28.77 -16.26
C ASN A 240 -5.47 28.20 -15.19
N ALA A 241 -4.68 29.02 -14.49
CA ALA A 241 -3.80 28.56 -13.41
C ALA A 241 -4.55 28.23 -12.10
N ASP A 242 -5.84 28.55 -12.03
CA ASP A 242 -6.65 28.52 -10.79
C ASP A 242 -7.28 27.16 -10.46
N LYS A 243 -6.94 26.10 -11.19
CA LYS A 243 -7.48 24.78 -10.89
C LYS A 243 -6.74 24.21 -9.68
N ILE A 244 -7.36 24.29 -8.51
CA ILE A 244 -7.04 23.41 -7.39
C ILE A 244 -7.16 21.99 -7.95
N PRO A 245 -6.07 21.20 -8.02
CA PRO A 245 -6.19 19.82 -8.46
C PRO A 245 -7.23 19.16 -7.59
N ALA A 246 -8.17 18.42 -8.19
CA ALA A 246 -8.99 17.49 -7.44
C ALA A 246 -8.05 16.70 -6.52
N LYS A 247 -8.42 16.51 -5.26
CA LYS A 247 -7.58 15.73 -4.35
C LYS A 247 -7.38 14.37 -5.00
N ALA A 248 -6.19 14.15 -5.54
CA ALA A 248 -5.78 12.87 -6.10
C ALA A 248 -5.67 11.95 -4.90
N TYR A 249 -6.72 11.15 -4.73
CA TYR A 249 -6.82 10.11 -3.72
C TYR A 249 -6.56 8.79 -4.41
#